data_AF-A0A2X3J6Z3-F1
#
_entry.id   AF-A0A2X3J6Z3-F1
#
_cell.length_a   1.000
_cell.length_b   1.000
_cell.length_c   1.000
_cell.angle_alpha   90.00
_cell.angle_beta   90.00
_cell.angle_gamma   90.00
#
_symmetry.space_group_name_H-M   'P 1'
#
loop_
_entity.id
_entity.type
_entity.pdbx_description
1 polymer ?
#
loop_
_entity_poly.entity_id
_entity_poly.type
_entity_poly.pdbx_seq_one_letter_code
_entity_poly.pdbx_strand_id
1 'polypeptide(L)'
;MSLTNEQITATIQELNANLVKSGLTKEQIAQDLKTNIEKINRILSLSQHSLEDPWILKEYLDEKSKNKAMSPSHFQLYQETITNIGF
;
A
#
# COMPACT_ATOMS: atom_id res chain seq x y z
N MET A 1 15.44 9.81 16.14
CA MET A 1 16.41 9.20 15.20
C MET A 1 16.01 9.63 13.80
N SER A 2 16.95 10.08 12.98
CA SER A 2 16.67 10.57 11.62
C SER A 2 17.29 9.62 10.62
N LEU A 3 16.54 9.22 9.61
CA LEU A 3 17.05 8.40 8.52
C LEU A 3 18.00 9.23 7.64
N THR A 4 19.10 8.64 7.20
CA THR A 4 19.94 9.23 6.14
C THR A 4 19.20 9.22 4.80
N ASN A 5 19.62 10.04 3.84
CA ASN A 5 19.00 10.08 2.50
C ASN A 5 19.02 8.71 1.80
N GLU A 6 20.05 7.91 2.03
CA GLU A 6 20.13 6.52 1.52
C GLU A 6 19.09 5.63 2.20
N GLN A 7 18.94 5.73 3.52
CA GLN A 7 17.93 4.98 4.28
C GLN A 7 16.51 5.37 3.86
N ILE A 8 16.24 6.65 3.60
CA ILE A 8 14.97 7.14 3.07
C ILE A 8 14.68 6.48 1.71
N THR A 9 15.65 6.50 0.80
CA THR A 9 15.50 5.93 -0.54
C THR A 9 15.24 4.42 -0.49
N ALA A 10 16.01 3.70 0.33
CA ALA A 10 15.84 2.26 0.53
C ALA A 10 14.46 1.93 1.13
N THR A 11 14.00 2.73 2.09
CA THR A 11 12.69 2.56 2.73
C THR A 11 11.54 2.80 1.75
N ILE A 12 11.64 3.83 0.90
CA ILE A 12 10.66 4.09 -0.18
C ILE A 12 10.61 2.89 -1.12
N GLN A 13 11.76 2.38 -1.55
CA GLN A 13 11.83 1.23 -2.46
C GLN A 13 11.19 -0.02 -1.82
N GLU A 14 11.49 -0.28 -0.55
CA GLU A 14 10.93 -1.41 0.19
C GLU A 14 9.41 -1.31 0.32
N LEU A 15 8.88 -0.16 0.72
CA LEU A 15 7.43 0.07 0.84
C LEU A 15 6.70 -0.14 -0.48
N ASN A 16 7.25 0.41 -1.58
CA ASN A 16 6.65 0.23 -2.91
C ASN A 16 6.73 -1.24 -3.37
N ALA A 17 7.84 -1.93 -3.10
CA ALA A 17 7.95 -3.35 -3.41
C ALA A 17 6.95 -4.20 -2.61
N ASN A 18 6.75 -3.90 -1.33
CA ASN A 18 5.79 -4.61 -0.47
C ASN A 18 4.35 -4.33 -0.90
N LEU A 19 4.05 -3.09 -1.32
CA LEU A 19 2.76 -2.76 -1.92
C LEU A 19 2.48 -3.63 -3.14
N VAL A 20 3.42 -3.71 -4.08
CA VAL A 20 3.28 -4.55 -5.29
C VAL A 20 3.09 -6.03 -4.91
N LYS A 21 3.88 -6.55 -3.97
CA LYS A 21 3.77 -7.95 -3.50
C LYS A 21 2.43 -8.25 -2.82
N SER A 22 1.90 -7.29 -2.05
CA SER A 22 0.60 -7.45 -1.38
C SER A 22 -0.55 -7.58 -2.39
N GLY A 23 -0.41 -6.98 -3.58
CA GLY A 23 -1.46 -6.90 -4.60
C GLY A 23 -2.64 -6.03 -4.17
N LEU A 24 -2.44 -5.15 -3.17
CA LEU A 24 -3.44 -4.20 -2.71
C LEU A 24 -3.36 -2.92 -3.54
N THR A 25 -4.51 -2.27 -3.72
CA THR A 25 -4.58 -0.93 -4.30
C THR A 25 -4.47 0.14 -3.21
N LYS A 26 -4.11 1.36 -3.59
CA LYS A 26 -3.96 2.47 -2.63
C LYS A 26 -5.30 2.86 -2.02
N GLU A 27 -6.38 2.72 -2.79
CA GLU A 27 -7.76 2.91 -2.39
C GLU A 27 -8.14 1.94 -1.26
N GLN A 28 -7.80 0.65 -1.43
CA GLN A 28 -8.09 -0.39 -0.45
C GLN A 28 -7.31 -0.15 0.85
N ILE A 29 -6.04 0.26 0.73
CA ILE A 29 -5.21 0.62 1.88
C ILE A 29 -5.77 1.85 2.60
N ALA A 30 -6.18 2.88 1.85
CA ALA A 30 -6.77 4.08 2.43
C ALA A 30 -8.06 3.74 3.20
N GLN A 31 -8.91 2.89 2.63
CA GLN A 31 -10.13 2.43 3.30
C GLN A 31 -9.84 1.60 4.55
N ASP A 32 -8.94 0.61 4.48
CA ASP A 32 -8.61 -0.27 5.61
C ASP A 32 -7.95 0.51 6.76
N LEU A 33 -7.09 1.49 6.44
CA LEU A 33 -6.44 2.36 7.41
C LEU A 33 -7.30 3.58 7.81
N LYS A 34 -8.54 3.67 7.32
CA LYS A 34 -9.48 4.79 7.57
C LYS A 34 -8.84 6.16 7.31
N THR A 35 -8.12 6.26 6.22
CA THR A 35 -7.39 7.45 5.76
C THR A 35 -7.76 7.78 4.32
N ASN A 36 -7.06 8.73 3.70
CA ASN A 36 -7.24 9.10 2.30
C ASN A 36 -6.03 8.72 1.43
N ILE A 37 -6.29 8.63 0.12
CA ILE A 37 -5.27 8.26 -0.88
C ILE A 37 -4.10 9.24 -0.88
N GLU A 38 -4.36 10.53 -0.67
CA GLU A 38 -3.31 11.56 -0.60
C GLU A 38 -2.33 11.30 0.55
N LYS A 39 -2.80 10.85 1.71
CA LYS A 39 -1.96 10.46 2.83
C LYS A 39 -1.15 9.20 2.50
N ILE A 40 -1.75 8.21 1.84
CA ILE A 40 -1.00 7.03 1.33
C ILE A 40 0.08 7.45 0.32
N ASN A 41 -0.27 8.35 -0.62
CA ASN A 41 0.57 9.27 -1.38
C ASN A 41 1.87 9.67 -0.67
N ARG A 42 1.66 10.41 0.41
CA ARG A 42 2.73 11.06 1.18
C ARG A 42 3.58 10.05 1.94
N ILE A 43 2.95 9.00 2.46
CA ILE A 43 3.63 7.91 3.16
C ILE A 43 4.57 7.16 2.21
N LEU A 44 4.07 6.74 1.04
CA LEU A 44 4.85 5.98 0.04
C LEU A 44 6.04 6.78 -0.53
N SER A 45 5.98 8.10 -0.46
CA SER A 45 7.05 9.00 -0.88
C SER A 45 7.91 9.51 0.28
N LEU A 46 7.62 9.11 1.52
CA LEU A 46 8.21 9.66 2.75
C LEU A 46 8.26 11.20 2.77
N SER A 47 7.28 11.86 2.13
CA SER A 47 7.21 13.32 2.01
C SER A 47 6.62 14.03 3.23
N GLN A 48 6.35 13.27 4.30
CA GLN A 48 5.81 13.76 5.56
C GLN A 48 6.88 13.77 6.65
N HIS A 49 6.75 14.67 7.62
CA HIS A 49 7.68 14.77 8.75
C HIS A 49 7.56 13.62 9.76
N SER A 50 6.45 12.88 9.75
CA SER A 50 6.19 11.77 10.68
C SER A 50 6.86 10.48 10.22
N LEU A 51 7.66 9.88 11.11
CA LEU A 51 8.25 8.54 10.94
C LEU A 51 7.28 7.41 11.36
N GLU A 52 6.16 7.74 12.01
CA GLU A 52 5.20 6.77 12.54
C GLU A 52 4.28 6.23 11.44
N ASP A 53 3.76 7.12 10.59
CA ASP A 53 2.84 6.80 9.51
C ASP A 53 3.43 5.79 8.47
N PRO A 54 4.73 5.85 8.08
CA PRO A 54 5.35 4.82 7.22
C PRO A 54 5.51 3.46 7.90
N TRP A 55 5.75 3.43 9.21
CA TRP A 55 5.85 2.17 9.96
C TRP A 55 4.49 1.46 10.02
N ILE A 56 3.40 2.22 10.24
CA ILE A 56 2.03 1.68 10.21
C ILE A 56 1.72 1.03 8.85
N LEU A 57 2.09 1.70 7.75
CA LEU A 57 1.87 1.15 6.40
C LEU A 57 2.69 -0.12 6.17
N LYS A 58 3.95 -0.14 6.60
CA LYS A 58 4.81 -1.33 6.49
C LYS A 58 4.21 -2.53 7.22
N GLU A 59 3.86 -2.38 8.50
CA GLU A 59 3.28 -3.48 9.28
C GLU A 59 1.95 -3.95 8.69
N TYR A 60 1.10 -3.03 8.23
CA TYR A 60 -0.13 -3.39 7.54
C TYR A 60 0.13 -4.23 6.26
N LEU A 61 1.08 -3.83 5.42
CA LEU A 61 1.44 -4.57 4.21
C LEU A 61 2.03 -5.94 4.55
N ASP A 62 2.87 -6.02 5.58
CA ASP A 62 3.47 -7.27 6.06
C ASP A 62 2.38 -8.23 6.55
N GLU A 63 1.44 -7.76 7.36
CA GLU A 63 0.32 -8.57 7.86
C GLU A 63 -0.62 -9.04 6.73
N LYS A 64 -0.91 -8.18 5.75
CA LYS A 64 -1.73 -8.58 4.60
C LYS A 64 -1.01 -9.56 3.68
N SER A 65 0.31 -9.44 3.53
CA SER A 65 1.12 -10.38 2.76
C SER A 65 1.16 -11.77 3.40
N LYS A 66 1.27 -11.85 4.74
CA LYS A 66 1.23 -13.11 5.50
C LYS A 66 -0.15 -13.76 5.44
N ASN A 67 -1.23 -12.99 5.59
CA ASN A 67 -2.59 -13.51 5.52
C ASN A 67 -2.95 -14.04 4.12
N LYS A 68 -2.40 -13.45 3.05
CA LYS A 68 -2.59 -13.93 1.68
C LYS A 68 -1.95 -15.31 1.44
N ALA A 69 -0.89 -15.65 2.18
CA ALA A 69 -0.27 -16.97 2.12
C ALA A 69 -1.16 -18.09 2.74
N MET A 70 -2.21 -17.73 3.49
CA MET A 70 -3.16 -18.68 4.10
C MET A 70 -4.56 -18.63 3.47
N SER A 71 -4.80 -17.87 2.40
CA SER A 71 -6.13 -17.79 1.77
C SER A 71 -6.06 -17.53 0.26
N PRO A 72 -6.28 -18.55 -0.60
CA PRO A 72 -6.46 -18.36 -2.03
C PRO A 72 -7.92 -17.93 -2.31
N SER A 73 -8.24 -16.66 -2.15
CA SER A 73 -9.49 -16.02 -2.61
C SER A 73 -9.48 -14.57 -2.12
N HIS A 74 -9.54 -13.52 -2.93
CA HIS A 74 -10.50 -13.17 -3.96
C HIS A 74 -9.79 -12.19 -4.92
N PHE A 75 -9.34 -12.65 -6.09
CA PHE A 75 -8.70 -11.79 -7.12
C PHE A 75 -9.59 -11.59 -8.35
N GLN A 76 -10.89 -11.83 -8.25
CA GLN A 76 -11.83 -11.52 -9.33
C GLN A 76 -12.86 -10.52 -8.80
N LEU A 77 -13.23 -9.56 -9.66
CA LEU A 77 -14.28 -8.54 -9.52
C LEU A 77 -13.87 -7.06 -9.36
N TYR A 78 -12.78 -6.60 -10.00
CA TYR A 78 -12.64 -5.18 -10.40
C TYR A 78 -11.98 -4.97 -11.78
N GLN A 79 -12.21 -5.88 -12.73
CA GLN A 79 -11.82 -5.70 -14.14
C GLN A 79 -13.00 -5.86 -15.14
N GLU A 80 -14.23 -6.10 -14.68
CA GLU A 80 -15.39 -6.36 -15.57
C GLU A 80 -16.40 -5.22 -15.69
N THR A 81 -16.18 -4.03 -15.09
CA THR A 81 -17.18 -2.94 -15.15
C THR A 81 -16.89 -1.86 -16.19
N ILE A 82 -15.87 -2.00 -17.06
CA ILE A 82 -15.53 -0.97 -18.06
C ILE A 82 -15.50 -1.48 -19.51
N THR A 83 -16.16 -2.61 -19.81
CA THR A 83 -16.37 -3.07 -21.19
C THR A 83 -17.75 -3.67 -21.41
N ASN A 84 -18.80 -3.11 -20.81
CA ASN A 84 -20.17 -3.45 -21.19
C ASN A 84 -21.15 -2.28 -20.99
N ILE A 85 -20.81 -1.13 -21.59
CA ILE A 85 -21.80 -0.10 -21.91
C ILE A 85 -21.55 0.30 -23.37
N GLY A 86 -22.27 -0.35 -24.26
CA GLY A 86 -22.23 -0.13 -25.69
C GLY A 86 -23.31 -0.97 -26.35
N PHE A 87 -24.54 -0.44 -26.34
CA PHE A 87 -25.63 -0.82 -27.23
C PHE A 87 -25.18 -0.78 -28.69
#